data_AF-A0A848TK81-F1
#
_entry.id   AF-A0A848TK81-F1
#
_cell.length_a   1.000
_cell.length_b   1.000
_cell.length_c   1.000
_cell.angle_alpha   90.00
_cell.angle_beta   90.00
_cell.angle_gamma   90.00
#
_symmetry.space_group_name_H-M   'P 1'
#
loop_
_entity.id
_entity.type
_entity.pdbx_description
1 polymer ?
#
loop_
_entity_poly.entity_id
_entity_poly.type
_entity_poly.pdbx_seq_one_letter_code
_entity_poly.pdbx_strand_id
1 'polypeptide(L)'
;TLIVDTSLMFNGQSQAQRVIQDVNRLASYGYYRDETEVEDRGRAVLAHLSASATVDATIDTTNGTITTFASLPAADLMAVGLIARFTNMQVTVGAEHAIEQ
;
A
#
# COMPACT_ATOMS: atom_id res chain seq x y z
N THR A 1 23.96 10.80 1.70
CA THR A 1 23.08 10.08 0.76
C THR A 1 22.32 8.98 1.46
N LEU A 2 22.95 8.05 2.19
CA LEU A 2 22.27 7.00 2.96
C LEU A 2 21.13 7.51 3.86
N ILE A 3 21.39 8.51 4.71
CA ILE A 3 20.36 9.06 5.61
C ILE A 3 19.19 9.65 4.82
N VAL A 4 19.47 10.31 3.70
CA VAL A 4 18.45 10.93 2.85
C VAL A 4 17.60 9.86 2.15
N ASP A 5 18.23 8.85 1.55
CA ASP A 5 17.52 7.75 0.87
C ASP A 5 16.64 6.98 1.87
N THR A 6 17.17 6.65 3.05
CA THR A 6 16.41 5.99 4.11
C THR A 6 15.24 6.86 4.59
N SER A 7 15.44 8.16 4.78
CA SER A 7 14.35 9.08 5.17
C SER A 7 13.26 9.16 4.10
N LEU A 8 13.63 9.18 2.82
CA LEU A 8 12.67 9.16 1.70
C LEU A 8 11.89 7.85 1.65
N MET A 9 12.55 6.71 1.86
CA MET A 9 11.88 5.42 1.93
C MET A 9 10.84 5.36 3.05
N PHE A 10 11.19 5.79 4.27
CA PHE A 10 10.24 5.85 5.39
C PHE A 10 9.10 6.83 5.12
N ASN A 11 9.39 7.95 4.45
CA ASN A 11 8.36 8.88 4.05
C ASN A 11 7.39 8.27 3.03
N GLY A 12 7.91 7.61 1.99
CA GLY A 12 7.12 6.89 0.99
C GLY A 12 6.29 5.76 1.60
N GLN A 13 6.88 4.98 2.52
CA GLN A 13 6.18 3.96 3.28
C GLN A 13 5.03 4.55 4.12
N SER A 14 5.26 5.69 4.78
CA SER A 14 4.22 6.38 5.55
C SER A 14 3.09 6.90 4.65
N GLN A 15 3.42 7.38 3.45
CA GLN A 15 2.41 7.80 2.47
C GLN A 15 1.59 6.60 1.97
N ALA A 16 2.25 5.50 1.61
CA ALA A 16 1.60 4.28 1.17
C ALA A 16 0.68 3.70 2.26
N GLN A 17 1.13 3.69 3.51
CA GLN A 17 0.34 3.26 4.66
C GLN A 17 -0.97 4.05 4.78
N ARG A 18 -0.94 5.38 4.63
CA ARG A 18 -2.15 6.22 4.69
C ARG A 18 -3.11 5.92 3.55
N VAL A 19 -2.58 5.71 2.34
CA VAL A 19 -3.39 5.34 1.18
C VAL A 19 -4.13 4.03 1.42
N ILE A 20 -3.42 3.01 1.90
CA ILE A 20 -4.03 1.70 2.17
C ILE A 20 -5.02 1.76 3.32
N GLN A 21 -4.76 2.56 4.36
CA GLN A 21 -5.75 2.81 5.41
C GLN A 21 -7.01 3.48 4.87
N ASP A 22 -6.88 4.49 4.00
CA ASP A 22 -8.05 5.19 3.44
C ASP A 22 -8.87 4.29 2.51
N VAL A 23 -8.19 3.56 1.62
CA VAL A 23 -8.82 2.58 0.73
C VAL A 23 -9.54 1.49 1.52
N ASN A 24 -8.88 0.92 2.52
CA ASN A 24 -9.47 -0.13 3.34
C ASN A 24 -10.66 0.38 4.17
N ARG A 25 -10.61 1.64 4.62
CA ARG A 25 -11.72 2.30 5.33
C ARG A 25 -12.93 2.50 4.42
N LEU A 26 -12.72 2.98 3.20
CA LEU A 26 -13.79 3.14 2.21
C LEU A 26 -14.43 1.79 1.86
N ALA A 27 -13.61 0.76 1.75
CA ALA A 27 -14.08 -0.59 1.49
C ALA A 27 -14.90 -1.17 2.65
N SER A 28 -14.50 -0.91 3.89
CA SER A 28 -15.25 -1.26 5.11
C SER A 28 -16.66 -0.64 5.15
N TYR A 29 -16.87 0.51 4.51
CA TYR A 29 -18.19 1.14 4.34
C TYR A 29 -18.99 0.66 3.11
N GLY A 30 -18.47 -0.31 2.35
CA GLY A 30 -19.13 -0.80 1.14
C GLY A 30 -19.07 0.17 -0.04
N TYR A 31 -18.08 1.07 -0.08
CA TYR A 31 -17.90 2.02 -1.19
C TYR A 31 -17.47 1.32 -2.50
N TYR A 32 -16.81 0.17 -2.38
CA TYR A 32 -16.37 -0.66 -3.51
C TYR A 32 -17.24 -1.91 -3.62
N ARG A 33 -17.40 -2.40 -4.85
CA ARG A 33 -18.26 -3.55 -5.17
C ARG A 33 -17.63 -4.89 -4.83
N ASP A 34 -16.32 -5.00 -5.02
CA ASP A 34 -15.54 -6.22 -4.86
C ASP A 34 -14.08 -5.87 -4.52
N GLU A 35 -13.30 -6.89 -4.17
CA GLU A 35 -11.87 -6.76 -3.86
C GLU A 35 -11.06 -6.17 -5.03
N THR A 36 -11.46 -6.47 -6.27
CA THR A 36 -10.74 -5.99 -7.46
C THR A 36 -10.80 -4.46 -7.55
N GLU A 37 -11.95 -3.87 -7.26
CA GLU A 37 -12.11 -2.41 -7.26
C GLU A 37 -11.28 -1.74 -6.13
N VAL A 38 -11.18 -2.39 -4.96
CA VAL A 38 -10.33 -1.95 -3.85
C VAL A 38 -8.86 -1.94 -4.28
N GLU A 39 -8.41 -3.02 -4.91
CA GLU A 39 -7.04 -3.17 -5.37
C GLU A 39 -6.69 -2.19 -6.49
N ASP A 40 -7.55 -2.05 -7.49
CA ASP A 40 -7.36 -1.11 -8.60
C ASP A 40 -7.28 0.33 -8.09
N ARG A 41 -8.14 0.67 -7.12
CA ARG A 41 -8.07 1.99 -6.49
C ARG A 41 -6.79 2.17 -5.71
N GLY A 42 -6.37 1.15 -4.94
CA GLY A 42 -5.09 1.16 -4.24
C GLY A 42 -3.91 1.38 -5.19
N ARG A 43 -3.83 0.62 -6.29
CA ARG A 43 -2.78 0.75 -7.31
C ARG A 43 -2.80 2.12 -7.96
N ALA A 44 -3.98 2.62 -8.34
CA ALA A 44 -4.12 3.93 -8.97
C ALA A 44 -3.65 5.06 -8.07
N VAL A 45 -3.95 4.99 -6.76
CA VAL A 45 -3.48 6.00 -5.80
C VAL A 45 -1.99 5.82 -5.51
N LEU A 46 -1.45 4.60 -5.44
CA LEU A 46 -0.03 4.35 -5.20
C LEU A 46 0.89 4.58 -6.42
N ALA A 47 0.33 4.73 -7.62
CA ALA A 47 1.09 4.89 -8.86
C ALA A 47 2.08 6.08 -8.85
N HIS A 48 1.83 7.12 -8.03
CA HIS A 48 2.75 8.24 -7.86
C HIS A 48 3.99 7.91 -7.02
N LEU A 49 3.94 6.85 -6.20
CA LEU A 49 5.07 6.35 -5.40
C LEU A 49 5.80 5.22 -6.12
N SER A 50 5.05 4.33 -6.77
CA SER A 50 5.61 3.22 -7.54
C SER A 50 4.62 2.77 -8.60
N ALA A 51 5.06 2.75 -9.86
CA ALA A 51 4.30 2.15 -10.96
C ALA A 51 4.23 0.61 -10.87
N SER A 52 5.11 0.02 -10.04
CA SER A 52 5.26 -1.41 -9.83
C SER A 52 4.58 -1.90 -8.56
N ALA A 53 3.81 -1.03 -7.88
CA ALA A 53 3.14 -1.38 -6.64
C ALA A 53 2.09 -2.47 -6.87
N THR A 54 2.11 -3.50 -6.03
CA THR A 54 1.03 -4.49 -5.95
C THR A 54 0.12 -4.14 -4.78
N VAL A 55 -1.18 -4.40 -4.96
CA VAL A 55 -2.18 -4.27 -3.91
C VAL A 55 -3.04 -5.51 -3.96
N ASP A 56 -3.27 -6.10 -2.80
CA ASP A 56 -4.06 -7.30 -2.59
C ASP A 56 -5.08 -7.00 -1.49
N ALA A 57 -6.36 -7.24 -1.77
CA ALA A 57 -7.45 -7.03 -0.83
C ALA A 57 -8.20 -8.33 -0.57
N THR A 58 -8.61 -8.55 0.67
CA THR A 58 -9.39 -9.72 1.08
C THR A 58 -10.56 -9.25 1.93
N ILE A 59 -11.79 -9.56 1.48
CA ILE A 59 -13.01 -9.37 2.27
C ILE A 59 -13.35 -10.70 2.95
N ASP A 60 -13.25 -10.75 4.27
CA ASP A 60 -13.70 -11.88 5.07
C ASP A 60 -15.13 -11.64 5.56
N THR A 61 -16.10 -12.25 4.87
CA THR A 61 -17.52 -12.16 5.23
C THR A 61 -17.87 -12.92 6.51
N THR A 62 -17.01 -13.84 6.97
CA THR A 62 -17.26 -14.64 8.19
C THR A 62 -16.87 -13.85 9.43
N ASN A 63 -15.71 -13.20 9.39
CA ASN A 63 -15.21 -12.36 10.46
C ASN A 63 -15.72 -10.90 10.35
N GLY A 64 -16.28 -10.53 9.20
CA GLY A 64 -16.77 -9.18 8.93
C GLY A 64 -15.62 -8.19 8.86
N THR A 65 -14.50 -8.55 8.25
CA THR A 65 -13.31 -7.70 8.14
C THR A 65 -12.88 -7.55 6.69
N ILE A 66 -12.29 -6.41 6.38
CA ILE A 66 -11.54 -6.22 5.15
C ILE A 66 -10.08 -5.92 5.48
N THR A 67 -9.21 -6.65 4.80
CA THR A 67 -7.76 -6.53 4.94
C THR A 67 -7.17 -6.20 3.59
N THR A 68 -6.36 -5.15 3.54
CA THR A 68 -5.67 -4.72 2.32
C THR A 68 -4.17 -4.63 2.59
N PHE A 69 -3.36 -5.23 1.72
CA PHE A 69 -1.90 -5.10 1.72
C PHE A 69 -1.44 -4.43 0.43
N ALA A 70 -0.39 -3.63 0.53
CA ALA A 70 0.35 -3.16 -0.64
C ALA A 70 1.84 -3.42 -0.51
N SER A 71 2.46 -3.83 -1.61
CA SER A 71 3.89 -4.05 -1.71
C SER A 71 4.48 -3.10 -2.74
N LEU A 72 5.52 -2.35 -2.33
CA LEU A 72 6.23 -1.40 -3.17
C LEU A 72 7.71 -1.76 -3.20
N PRO A 73 8.38 -1.75 -4.36
CA PRO A 73 9.83 -1.85 -4.40
C PRO A 73 10.45 -0.67 -3.66
N ALA A 74 11.38 -0.95 -2.74
CA ALA A 74 12.12 0.09 -2.03
C ALA A 74 12.91 1.00 -2.98
N ALA A 75 13.30 0.49 -4.15
CA ALA A 75 13.96 1.26 -5.21
C ALA A 75 13.15 2.46 -5.68
N ASP A 76 11.82 2.30 -5.77
CA ASP A 76 10.91 3.34 -6.28
C ASP A 76 10.70 4.47 -5.26
N LEU A 77 11.00 4.20 -3.98
CA LEU A 77 10.83 5.14 -2.88
C LEU A 77 12.12 5.93 -2.55
N MET A 78 13.21 5.72 -3.30
CA MET A 78 14.50 6.39 -3.12
C MET A 78 14.76 7.43 -4.23
N ALA A 79 15.46 8.52 -3.91
CA ALA A 79 15.79 9.55 -4.92
C ALA A 79 17.02 9.21 -5.78
N VAL A 80 18.01 8.51 -5.24
CA VAL A 80 19.32 8.34 -5.91
C VAL A 80 19.58 6.90 -6.37
N GLY A 81 18.77 5.92 -5.93
CA GLY A 81 18.85 4.51 -6.40
C GLY A 81 20.22 3.84 -6.19
N LEU A 82 21.13 4.47 -5.45
CA LEU A 82 22.56 4.15 -5.48
C LEU A 82 22.94 2.90 -4.68
N ILE A 83 22.00 2.34 -3.93
CA ILE A 83 22.25 1.25 -2.99
C ILE A 83 21.69 -0.05 -3.56
N ALA A 84 22.56 -0.81 -4.24
CA ALA A 84 22.27 -2.13 -4.80
C ALA A 84 21.68 -3.13 -3.76
N ARG A 85 21.87 -2.88 -2.46
CA ARG A 85 21.31 -3.71 -1.38
C ARG A 85 19.81 -3.52 -1.15
N PHE A 86 19.24 -2.36 -1.50
CA PHE A 86 17.81 -2.10 -1.32
C PHE A 86 16.99 -2.33 -2.59
N THR A 87 17.63 -2.59 -3.72
CA THR A 87 16.96 -2.82 -5.01
C THR A 87 16.07 -4.07 -5.01
N ASN A 88 16.38 -5.06 -4.18
CA ASN A 88 15.58 -6.28 -4.02
C ASN A 88 14.66 -6.24 -2.78
N MET A 89 14.60 -5.12 -2.06
CA MET A 89 13.78 -5.02 -0.86
C MET A 89 12.37 -4.56 -1.24
N GLN A 90 11.37 -5.23 -0.67
CA GLN A 90 9.97 -4.85 -0.79
C GLN A 90 9.50 -4.21 0.51
N VAL A 91 8.82 -3.07 0.39
CA VAL A 91 8.14 -2.40 1.49
C VAL A 91 6.69 -2.82 1.45
N THR A 92 6.27 -3.57 2.48
CA THR A 92 4.87 -3.99 2.62
C THR A 92 4.18 -3.14 3.67
N VAL A 93 3.02 -2.60 3.32
CA VAL A 93 2.12 -1.87 4.20
C VAL A 93 0.76 -2.57 4.21
N GLY A 94 0.04 -2.49 5.33
CA GLY A 94 -1.22 -3.20 5.48
C GLY A 94 -2.19 -2.45 6.39
N ALA A 95 -3.48 -2.64 6.12
CA ALA A 95 -4.56 -2.17 6.97
C ALA A 95 -5.64 -3.24 7.08
N GLU A 96 -6.29 -3.29 8.24
CA GLU A 96 -7.44 -4.14 8.53
C GLU A 96 -8.52 -3.28 9.19
N HIS A 97 -9.76 -3.41 8.72
CA HIS A 97 -10.92 -2.71 9.27
C HIS A 97 -12.10 -3.67 9.35
N ALA A 98 -12.90 -3.56 10.41
CA ALA A 98 -14.19 -4.23 10.49
C ALA A 98 -15.16 -3.59 9.49
N ILE A 99 -16.00 -4.40 8.84
CA ILE A 99 -17.04 -3.95 7.93
C ILE A 99 -18.20 -3.43 8.78
N GLU A 100 -18.60 -2.18 8.58
CA GLU A 100 -19.79 -1.63 9.25
C GLU A 100 -21.04 -2.22 8.60
N GLN A 101 -21.81 -3.00 9.38
CA GLN A 101 -23.12 -3.53 8.99
C GLN A 101 -24.25 -2.53 9.24
#